data_AF-A0A438CKR0-F1
#
_entry.id   AF-A0A438CKR0-F1
#
_cell.length_a   1.000
_cell.length_b   1.000
_cell.length_c   1.000
_cell.angle_alpha   90.00
_cell.angle_beta   90.00
_cell.angle_gamma   90.00
#
_symmetry.space_group_name_H-M   'P 1'
#
loop_
_entity.id
_entity.type
_entity.pdbx_description
1 polymer ?
#
loop_
_entity_poly.entity_id
_entity_poly.type
_entity_poly.pdbx_seq_one_letter_code
_entity_poly.pdbx_strand_id
1 'polypeptide(L)'
;MRYFQGTKDYKLMYRRTSNLEVVGYSDSDFAGCFDSRKLTSGYIFILAGGAISWRSVKQTMTATSTMEAEFISCFEAISHGVWLKSFISGLRVIDSISRPLSIYCDNSAAVFMAKNNKSGSRSKHIDIKYLAIRELVKERKWLLSTLALN
;
A
#
# COMPACT_ATOMS: atom_id res chain seq x y z
N MET A 1 -13.05 23.22 -1.23
CA MET A 1 -11.85 22.38 -1.01
C MET A 1 -10.65 23.28 -0.71
N ARG A 2 -10.31 23.50 0.57
CA ARG A 2 -9.17 24.37 0.96
C ARG A 2 -7.81 23.80 0.55
N TYR A 3 -7.67 22.47 0.56
CA TYR A 3 -6.44 21.78 0.19
C TYR A 3 -6.01 22.08 -1.27
N PHE A 4 -6.89 21.86 -2.24
CA PHE A 4 -6.61 22.14 -3.66
C PHE A 4 -6.24 23.61 -3.92
N GLN A 5 -6.88 24.54 -3.22
CA GLN A 5 -6.59 25.97 -3.38
C GLN A 5 -5.25 26.35 -2.75
N GLY A 6 -4.89 25.75 -1.62
CA GLY A 6 -3.62 25.99 -0.92
C GLY A 6 -2.41 25.30 -1.56
N THR A 7 -2.61 24.20 -2.28
CA THR A 7 -1.52 23.46 -2.96
C THR A 7 -1.47 23.70 -4.47
N LYS A 8 -2.15 24.73 -4.98
CA LYS A 8 -2.24 25.00 -6.43
C LYS A 8 -0.87 25.20 -7.11
N ASP A 9 0.10 25.71 -6.35
CA ASP A 9 1.46 26.01 -6.84
C ASP A 9 2.45 24.85 -6.57
N TYR A 10 1.99 23.78 -5.91
CA TYR A 10 2.82 22.62 -5.60
C TYR A 10 3.01 21.77 -6.86
N LYS A 11 4.21 21.19 -7.01
CA LYS A 11 4.57 20.37 -8.16
C LYS A 11 5.25 19.10 -7.69
N LEU A 12 5.04 18.01 -8.43
CA LEU A 12 5.84 16.81 -8.25
C LEU A 12 7.24 17.06 -8.78
N MET A 13 8.24 16.75 -7.96
CA MET A 13 9.64 16.86 -8.33
C MET A 13 10.25 15.48 -8.48
N TYR A 14 10.73 15.18 -9.68
CA TYR A 14 11.54 13.99 -9.93
C TYR A 14 13.01 14.38 -9.95
N ARG A 15 13.83 13.62 -9.23
CA ARG A 15 15.28 13.81 -9.17
C ARG A 15 15.96 12.74 -10.01
N ARG A 16 16.95 13.14 -10.80
CA ARG A 16 17.81 12.18 -11.50
C ARG A 16 18.52 11.32 -10.45
N THR A 17 18.32 10.01 -10.54
CA THR A 17 18.97 9.02 -9.66
C THR A 17 19.48 7.87 -10.52
N SER A 18 20.62 7.31 -10.14
CA SER A 18 21.12 6.05 -10.73
C SER A 18 20.33 4.84 -10.22
N ASN A 19 19.68 4.96 -9.05
CA ASN A 19 18.93 3.90 -8.41
C ASN A 19 17.42 4.16 -8.55
N LEU A 20 16.84 3.74 -9.68
CA LEU A 20 15.39 3.79 -9.91
C LEU A 20 14.71 2.65 -9.14
N GLU A 21 14.07 2.98 -8.02
CA GLU A 21 13.27 2.05 -7.24
C GLU A 21 11.85 2.60 -7.09
N VAL A 22 10.87 1.70 -7.19
CA VAL A 22 9.48 1.98 -6.87
C VAL A 22 9.23 1.59 -5.43
N VAL A 23 8.77 2.54 -4.63
CA VAL A 23 8.43 2.33 -3.21
C VAL A 23 6.97 2.64 -2.98
N GLY A 24 6.23 1.71 -2.39
CA GLY A 24 4.83 1.88 -2.01
C GLY A 24 4.67 2.24 -0.54
N TYR A 25 3.63 3.00 -0.24
CA TYR A 25 3.15 3.30 1.11
C TYR A 25 1.64 3.08 1.13
N SER A 26 1.12 2.47 2.19
CA SER A 26 -0.31 2.29 2.43
C SER A 26 -0.70 2.85 3.79
N ASP A 27 -1.89 3.41 3.87
CA ASP A 27 -2.42 4.05 5.07
C ASP A 27 -3.94 3.85 5.21
N SER A 28 -4.36 3.90 6.46
CA SER A 28 -5.60 3.47 7.09
C SER A 28 -6.38 4.43 7.98
N ASP A 29 -7.33 5.22 7.49
CA ASP A 29 -8.13 6.03 8.42
C ASP A 29 -9.24 5.19 9.08
N PHE A 30 -8.98 4.74 10.33
CA PHE A 30 -9.98 4.06 11.16
C PHE A 30 -10.86 5.03 11.95
N ALA A 31 -12.19 4.87 11.81
CA ALA A 31 -13.23 5.65 12.50
C ALA A 31 -13.29 7.18 12.21
N GLY A 32 -12.66 7.67 11.13
CA GLY A 32 -12.68 9.10 10.77
C GLY A 32 -14.03 9.66 10.29
N CYS A 33 -15.05 8.84 10.07
CA CYS A 33 -16.37 9.28 9.59
C CYS A 33 -17.51 8.81 10.51
N PHE A 34 -18.02 9.72 11.35
CA PHE A 34 -19.12 9.48 12.29
C PHE A 34 -20.40 8.97 11.60
N ASP A 35 -20.73 9.47 10.42
CA ASP A 35 -22.00 9.16 9.74
C ASP A 35 -22.04 7.80 9.04
N SER A 36 -20.89 7.29 8.58
CA SER A 36 -20.87 6.04 7.80
C SER A 36 -20.10 4.90 8.46
N ARG A 37 -19.29 5.18 9.51
CA ARG A 37 -18.30 4.26 10.09
C ARG A 37 -17.39 3.59 9.05
N LYS A 38 -17.35 4.11 7.81
CA LYS A 38 -16.54 3.59 6.72
C LYS A 38 -15.14 4.17 6.81
N LEU A 39 -14.19 3.27 6.71
CA LEU A 39 -12.77 3.50 6.77
C LEU A 39 -12.30 4.05 5.43
N THR A 40 -11.22 4.82 5.39
CA THR A 40 -10.61 5.27 4.13
C THR A 40 -9.27 4.60 3.96
N SER A 41 -9.09 3.85 2.87
CA SER A 41 -7.79 3.33 2.45
C SER A 41 -7.09 4.37 1.60
N GLY A 42 -5.78 4.52 1.81
CA GLY A 42 -4.90 5.28 0.96
C GLY A 42 -3.66 4.47 0.56
N TYR A 43 -3.15 4.71 -0.64
CA TYR A 43 -1.79 4.31 -0.98
C TYR A 43 -1.13 5.29 -1.94
N ILE A 44 0.19 5.30 -1.95
CA ILE A 44 1.01 6.05 -2.88
C ILE A 44 2.26 5.25 -3.26
N PHE A 45 2.60 5.26 -4.55
CA PHE A 45 3.82 4.71 -5.11
C PHE A 45 4.71 5.86 -5.58
N ILE A 46 5.96 5.84 -5.14
CA ILE A 46 6.97 6.85 -5.42
C ILE A 46 8.07 6.24 -6.28
N LEU A 47 8.54 7.00 -7.28
CA LEU A 47 9.68 6.70 -8.12
C LEU A 47 10.49 7.98 -8.33
N ALA A 48 11.82 7.89 -8.20
CA ALA A 48 12.73 9.04 -8.41
C ALA A 48 12.34 10.28 -7.57
N GLY A 49 11.79 10.07 -6.37
CA GLY A 49 11.36 11.13 -5.45
C GLY A 49 9.98 11.73 -5.72
N GLY A 50 9.29 11.33 -6.80
CA GLY A 50 7.94 11.81 -7.13
C GLY A 50 6.90 10.69 -7.10
N ALA A 51 5.66 11.04 -6.79
CA ALA A 51 4.54 10.10 -6.85
C ALA A 51 4.24 9.70 -8.31
N ILE A 52 4.08 8.42 -8.60
CA ILE A 52 3.74 7.90 -9.93
C ILE A 52 2.36 7.25 -9.98
N SER A 53 1.83 6.85 -8.84
CA SER A 53 0.47 6.32 -8.71
C SER A 53 0.00 6.47 -7.28
N TRP A 54 -1.24 6.89 -7.09
CA TRP A 54 -1.84 7.02 -5.76
C TRP A 54 -3.34 6.75 -5.83
N ARG A 55 -3.92 6.43 -4.69
CA ARG A 55 -5.37 6.28 -4.53
C ARG A 55 -5.75 6.62 -3.10
N SER A 56 -6.90 7.26 -2.93
CA SER A 56 -7.59 7.40 -1.65
C SER A 56 -9.06 7.05 -1.90
N VAL A 57 -9.59 6.07 -1.16
CA VAL A 57 -10.93 5.53 -1.39
C VAL A 57 -11.55 5.05 -0.10
N LYS A 58 -12.86 5.25 0.06
CA LYS A 58 -13.62 4.63 1.15
C LYS A 58 -13.59 3.11 0.99
N GLN A 59 -13.18 2.41 2.04
CA GLN A 59 -13.19 0.95 2.08
C GLN A 59 -14.61 0.43 1.85
N THR A 60 -14.72 -0.55 0.97
CA THR A 60 -15.96 -1.28 0.72
C THR A 60 -16.18 -2.37 1.76
N MET A 61 -15.10 -2.92 2.30
CA MET A 61 -15.12 -3.92 3.37
C MET A 61 -15.13 -3.24 4.74
N THR A 62 -15.99 -3.73 5.63
CA THR A 62 -15.99 -3.32 7.03
C THR A 62 -14.84 -4.03 7.76
N ALA A 63 -13.90 -3.26 8.30
CA ALA A 63 -12.90 -3.79 9.22
C ALA A 63 -13.40 -3.66 10.67
N THR A 64 -13.08 -4.64 11.50
CA THR A 64 -13.50 -4.65 12.91
C THR A 64 -12.43 -4.10 13.86
N SER A 65 -11.25 -3.80 13.34
CA SER A 65 -10.14 -3.17 14.07
C SER A 65 -9.28 -2.32 13.13
N THR A 66 -8.51 -1.38 13.70
CA THR A 66 -7.50 -0.60 12.97
C THR A 66 -6.51 -1.49 12.25
N MET A 67 -6.05 -2.57 12.90
CA MET A 67 -5.14 -3.54 12.28
C MET A 67 -5.74 -4.19 11.02
N GLU A 68 -7.03 -4.51 11.02
CA GLU A 68 -7.69 -5.07 9.84
C GLU A 68 -7.87 -4.03 8.73
N ALA A 69 -8.18 -2.79 9.09
CA ALA A 69 -8.29 -1.69 8.15
C ALA A 69 -6.96 -1.45 7.42
N GLU A 70 -5.87 -1.40 8.17
CA GLU A 70 -4.52 -1.24 7.66
C GLU A 70 -4.11 -2.39 6.76
N PHE A 71 -4.44 -3.61 7.19
CA PHE A 71 -4.19 -4.79 6.38
C PHE A 71 -4.96 -4.75 5.05
N ILE A 72 -6.23 -4.33 5.06
CA ILE A 72 -7.03 -4.18 3.84
C ILE A 72 -6.42 -3.12 2.90
N SER A 73 -5.99 -1.98 3.45
CA SER A 73 -5.32 -0.93 2.67
C SER A 73 -4.02 -1.42 2.05
N CYS A 74 -3.19 -2.11 2.85
CA CYS A 74 -1.95 -2.75 2.39
C CYS A 74 -2.22 -3.79 1.29
N PHE A 75 -3.29 -4.59 1.41
CA PHE A 75 -3.70 -5.54 0.37
C PHE A 75 -4.03 -4.84 -0.95
N GLU A 76 -4.81 -3.76 -0.90
CA GLU A 76 -5.19 -2.99 -2.08
C GLU A 76 -3.97 -2.36 -2.75
N ALA A 77 -3.04 -1.86 -1.94
CA ALA A 77 -1.80 -1.28 -2.40
C ALA A 77 -0.90 -2.32 -3.08
N ILE A 78 -0.66 -3.49 -2.46
CA ILE A 78 0.10 -4.60 -3.07
C ILE A 78 -0.55 -5.05 -4.37
N SER A 79 -1.88 -5.22 -4.38
CA SER A 79 -2.61 -5.63 -5.58
C SER A 79 -2.41 -4.65 -6.74
N HIS A 80 -2.51 -3.35 -6.45
CA HIS A 80 -2.22 -2.30 -7.43
C HIS A 80 -0.76 -2.30 -7.85
N GLY A 81 0.14 -2.52 -6.90
CA GLY A 81 1.57 -2.61 -7.12
C GLY A 81 1.97 -3.74 -8.06
N VAL A 82 1.26 -4.89 -8.03
CA VAL A 82 1.49 -6.00 -8.96
C VAL A 82 1.18 -5.56 -10.40
N TRP A 83 0.06 -4.87 -10.59
CA TRP A 83 -0.29 -4.27 -11.88
C TRP A 83 0.75 -3.21 -12.31
N LEU A 84 1.12 -2.32 -11.40
CA LEU A 84 2.08 -1.24 -11.67
C LEU A 84 3.45 -1.79 -12.08
N LYS A 85 3.91 -2.87 -11.43
CA LYS A 85 5.15 -3.57 -11.78
C LYS A 85 5.11 -4.09 -13.23
N SER A 86 4.03 -4.73 -13.62
CA SER A 86 3.83 -5.22 -15.00
C SER A 86 3.75 -4.07 -16.01
N PHE A 87 3.05 -2.99 -15.67
CA PHE A 87 2.94 -1.80 -16.52
C PHE A 87 4.31 -1.15 -16.78
N ILE A 88 5.09 -0.88 -15.73
CA ILE A 88 6.42 -0.29 -15.84
C ILE A 88 7.38 -1.24 -16.59
N SER A 89 7.24 -2.54 -16.36
CA SER A 89 8.02 -3.55 -17.10
C SER A 89 7.76 -3.53 -18.60
N GLY A 90 6.51 -3.33 -19.02
CA GLY A 90 6.16 -3.18 -20.43
C GLY A 90 6.76 -1.93 -21.07
N LEU A 91 6.92 -0.85 -20.30
CA LEU A 91 7.51 0.39 -20.78
C LEU A 91 9.04 0.36 -20.88
N ARG A 92 9.71 -0.67 -20.34
CA ARG A 92 11.19 -0.79 -20.29
C ARG A 92 11.89 0.43 -19.66
N VAL A 93 11.23 1.09 -18.71
CA VAL A 93 11.71 2.32 -18.05
C VAL A 93 12.68 2.02 -16.91
N ILE A 94 12.57 0.82 -16.29
CA ILE A 94 13.36 0.44 -15.12
C ILE A 94 13.90 -0.97 -15.31
N ASP A 95 15.21 -1.14 -15.42
CA ASP A 95 15.83 -2.47 -15.58
C ASP A 95 15.69 -3.37 -14.35
N SER A 96 15.40 -2.77 -13.19
CA SER A 96 15.36 -3.48 -11.92
C SER A 96 14.04 -4.19 -11.61
N ILE A 97 13.27 -4.61 -12.61
CA ILE A 97 12.02 -5.37 -12.43
C ILE A 97 12.27 -6.72 -11.73
N SER A 98 13.51 -7.22 -11.78
CA SER A 98 13.94 -8.42 -11.06
C SER A 98 13.87 -8.26 -9.53
N ARG A 99 13.98 -7.03 -9.01
CA ARG A 99 13.98 -6.79 -7.56
C ARG A 99 12.57 -6.87 -6.96
N PRO A 100 12.43 -7.35 -5.71
CA PRO A 100 11.17 -7.24 -4.97
C PRO A 100 10.78 -5.76 -4.82
N LEU A 101 9.49 -5.43 -4.89
CA LEU A 101 9.03 -4.08 -4.58
C LEU A 101 8.84 -3.90 -3.08
N SER A 102 9.26 -2.74 -2.57
CA SER A 102 9.11 -2.37 -1.16
C SER A 102 7.75 -1.71 -0.96
N ILE A 103 7.01 -2.17 0.05
CA ILE A 103 5.79 -1.52 0.51
C ILE A 103 5.83 -1.33 2.02
N TYR A 104 5.45 -0.15 2.46
CA TYR A 104 5.41 0.21 3.86
C TYR A 104 3.99 0.47 4.36
N CYS A 105 3.69 -0.06 5.54
CA CYS A 105 2.48 0.19 6.30
C CYS A 105 2.92 0.66 7.70
N ASP A 106 2.20 1.57 8.32
CA ASP A 106 2.52 2.12 9.65
C ASP A 106 2.18 1.15 10.79
N ASN A 107 1.31 0.17 10.55
CA ASN A 107 0.82 -0.77 11.55
C ASN A 107 1.63 -2.07 11.58
N SER A 108 2.47 -2.21 12.60
CA SER A 108 3.30 -3.40 12.82
C SER A 108 2.50 -4.68 13.01
N ALA A 109 1.29 -4.61 13.59
CA ALA A 109 0.42 -5.76 13.75
C ALA A 109 -0.16 -6.20 12.39
N ALA A 110 -0.51 -5.27 11.50
CA ALA A 110 -0.92 -5.60 10.14
C ALA A 110 0.20 -6.30 9.35
N VAL A 111 1.43 -5.76 9.43
CA VAL A 111 2.63 -6.35 8.83
C VAL A 111 2.92 -7.74 9.40
N PHE A 112 2.82 -7.90 10.73
CA PHE A 112 3.00 -9.18 11.39
C PHE A 112 1.98 -10.21 10.90
N MET A 113 0.71 -9.83 10.82
CA MET A 113 -0.35 -10.74 10.38
C MET A 113 -0.20 -11.13 8.91
N ALA A 114 0.24 -10.21 8.04
CA ALA A 114 0.52 -10.52 6.64
C ALA A 114 1.65 -11.56 6.46
N LYS A 115 2.59 -11.63 7.40
CA LYS A 115 3.74 -12.57 7.37
C LYS A 115 3.47 -13.90 8.07
N ASN A 116 2.49 -13.95 8.99
CA ASN A 116 2.28 -15.08 9.88
C ASN A 116 0.99 -15.86 9.60
N ASN A 117 0.93 -17.09 10.11
CA ASN A 117 -0.20 -17.99 9.91
C ASN A 117 -1.11 -17.93 11.16
N LYS A 118 -1.98 -16.93 11.25
CA LYS A 118 -3.03 -16.90 12.28
C LYS A 118 -4.39 -16.66 11.63
N SER A 119 -5.09 -17.76 11.35
CA SER A 119 -6.54 -17.75 11.13
C SER A 119 -7.22 -17.57 12.49
N GLY A 120 -7.47 -16.32 12.86
CA GLY A 120 -8.48 -16.04 13.88
C GLY A 120 -9.87 -16.22 13.27
N SER A 121 -10.88 -16.50 14.09
CA SER A 121 -12.31 -16.50 13.73
C SER A 121 -12.70 -15.18 13.02
N ARG A 122 -12.47 -15.12 11.70
CA ARG A 122 -12.62 -13.91 10.87
C ARG A 122 -13.49 -14.22 9.66
N SER A 123 -13.87 -13.15 8.95
CA SER A 123 -14.60 -13.29 7.70
C SER A 123 -13.71 -13.94 6.62
N LYS A 124 -14.25 -14.92 5.90
CA LYS A 124 -13.52 -15.69 4.85
C LYS A 124 -12.82 -14.79 3.82
N HIS A 125 -13.39 -13.62 3.51
CA HIS A 125 -12.81 -12.66 2.57
C HIS A 125 -11.50 -12.05 3.07
N ILE A 126 -11.36 -11.80 4.37
CA ILE A 126 -10.14 -11.28 4.96
C ILE A 126 -9.05 -12.37 4.97
N ASP A 127 -9.42 -13.61 5.27
CA ASP A 127 -8.48 -14.75 5.28
C ASP A 127 -7.87 -15.01 3.89
N ILE A 128 -8.67 -14.94 2.83
CA ILE A 128 -8.17 -15.08 1.45
C ILE A 128 -7.15 -13.98 1.11
N LYS A 129 -7.39 -12.74 1.55
CA LYS A 129 -6.44 -11.63 1.36
C LYS A 129 -5.13 -11.85 2.11
N TYR A 130 -5.19 -12.40 3.34
CA TYR A 130 -4.00 -12.80 4.09
C TYR A 130 -3.18 -13.85 3.36
N LEU A 131 -3.82 -14.90 2.84
CA LEU A 131 -3.14 -15.95 2.09
C LEU A 131 -2.45 -15.38 0.83
N ALA A 132 -3.14 -14.53 0.07
CA ALA A 132 -2.59 -13.94 -1.16
C ALA A 132 -1.34 -13.08 -0.91
N ILE A 133 -1.36 -12.18 0.09
CA ILE A 133 -0.16 -11.39 0.43
C ILE A 133 0.96 -12.29 0.91
N ARG A 134 0.64 -13.30 1.72
CA ARG A 134 1.65 -14.21 2.25
C ARG A 134 2.38 -14.93 1.13
N GLU A 135 1.68 -15.41 0.11
CA GLU A 135 2.30 -16.04 -1.06
C GLU A 135 3.25 -15.07 -1.77
N LEU A 136 2.81 -13.84 -2.02
CA LEU A 136 3.61 -12.79 -2.65
C LEU A 136 4.88 -12.44 -1.86
N VAL A 137 4.79 -12.41 -0.53
CA VAL A 137 5.95 -12.17 0.36
C VAL A 137 6.87 -13.40 0.40
N LYS A 138 6.33 -14.62 0.45
CA LYS A 138 7.10 -15.87 0.43
C LYS A 138 7.89 -16.07 -0.86
N GLU A 139 7.28 -15.74 -1.99
CA GLU A 139 7.92 -15.75 -3.32
C GLU A 139 8.95 -14.64 -3.50
N ARG A 140 9.18 -13.80 -2.48
CA ARG A 140 10.05 -12.62 -2.51
C ARG A 140 9.71 -11.66 -3.66
N LYS A 141 8.44 -11.58 -4.04
CA LYS A 141 7.98 -10.57 -5.01
C LYS A 141 7.80 -9.20 -4.35
N TRP A 142 7.53 -9.20 -3.04
CA TRP A 142 7.28 -8.01 -2.24
C TRP A 142 8.05 -8.02 -0.92
N LEU A 143 8.58 -6.87 -0.53
CA LEU A 143 9.13 -6.60 0.80
C LEU A 143 8.13 -5.73 1.56
N LEU A 144 7.39 -6.37 2.46
CA LEU A 144 6.46 -5.68 3.35
C LEU A 144 7.15 -5.37 4.67
N SER A 145 7.19 -4.08 5.05
CA SER A 145 7.85 -3.61 6.27
C SER A 145 7.00 -2.56 6.98
N THR A 146 7.21 -2.42 8.28
CA THR A 146 6.62 -1.31 9.03
C THR A 146 7.39 -0.03 8.73
N LEU A 147 6.72 1.12 8.58
CA LEU A 147 7.39 2.41 8.63
C LEU A 147 8.04 2.58 10.00
N ALA A 148 9.37 2.62 10.06
CA ALA A 148 10.06 3.12 11.24
C ALA A 148 9.99 4.65 11.20
N LEU A 149 9.26 5.25 12.15
CA LEU A 149 9.43 6.67 12.46
C LEU A 149 10.80 6.79 13.13
N ASN A 150 11.77 7.36 12.41
CA ASN A 150 13.05 7.78 12.99
C ASN A 150 12.84 8.95 13.95
#